data_AF-A0A5A7NZ14-F1
#
_entry.id   AF-A0A5A7NZ14-F1
#
_cell.length_a   1.000
_cell.length_b   1.000
_cell.length_c   1.000
_cell.angle_alpha   90.00
_cell.angle_beta   90.00
_cell.angle_gamma   90.00
#
_symmetry.space_group_name_H-M   'P 1'
#
loop_
_entity.id
_entity.type
_entity.pdbx_description
1 polymer ?
#
loop_
_entity_poly.entity_id
_entity_poly.type
_entity_poly.pdbx_seq_one_letter_code
_entity_poly.pdbx_strand_id
1 'polypeptide(L)'
;MDDPDRADLFFIPISCHKMRGKGISYENMTVIVQNYVESLMNKYPYWNRTLGADHFFVTCHDVGMRATEDVALPQVLQPFALPAGGNDIENRTSLGFWAGHRNSKIRVILALVLENDTELDISNNRINRATGHLVYHKRFYRTKFCICPGGSQVNSARVAYSFHYGCIFSYYWS
;
A
#
# COMPACT_ATOMS: atom_id res chain seq x y z
N MET A 1 -16.49 14.56 -15.74
CA MET A 1 -16.74 13.11 -15.87
C MET A 1 -17.96 12.90 -15.01
N ASP A 2 -19.12 12.80 -15.66
CA ASP A 2 -20.41 13.12 -15.01
C ASP A 2 -21.19 11.86 -14.60
N ASP A 3 -20.58 10.69 -14.81
CA ASP A 3 -21.13 9.38 -14.48
C ASP A 3 -20.19 8.67 -13.48
N PRO A 4 -20.56 8.59 -12.19
CA PRO A 4 -19.75 7.95 -11.16
C PRO A 4 -19.63 6.43 -11.32
N ASP A 5 -20.52 5.78 -12.07
CA ASP A 5 -20.47 4.33 -12.28
C ASP A 5 -19.36 3.91 -13.24
N ARG A 6 -18.79 4.88 -13.98
CA ARG A 6 -17.64 4.67 -14.88
C ARG A 6 -16.29 4.89 -14.21
N ALA A 7 -16.26 5.32 -12.95
CA ALA A 7 -15.01 5.50 -12.23
C ALA A 7 -14.49 4.15 -11.72
N ASP A 8 -13.25 3.81 -12.06
CA ASP A 8 -12.58 2.62 -11.53
C ASP A 8 -12.06 2.82 -10.11
N LEU A 9 -11.71 4.07 -9.75
CA LEU A 9 -11.17 4.45 -8.44
C LEU A 9 -11.63 5.85 -8.04
N PHE A 10 -11.80 6.07 -6.73
CA PHE A 10 -12.15 7.35 -6.13
C PHE A 10 -11.00 7.90 -5.27
N PHE A 11 -10.52 9.09 -5.64
CA PHE A 11 -9.55 9.81 -4.85
C PHE A 11 -10.25 10.62 -3.75
N ILE A 12 -9.78 10.47 -2.51
CA ILE A 12 -10.28 11.28 -1.39
C ILE A 12 -9.29 12.42 -1.09
N PRO A 13 -9.69 13.69 -1.32
CA PRO A 13 -8.77 14.82 -1.22
C PRO A 13 -8.56 15.24 0.24
N ILE A 14 -7.48 14.75 0.86
CA ILE A 14 -7.11 15.11 2.24
C ILE A 14 -5.69 15.67 2.29
N SER A 15 -5.50 16.78 3.00
CA SER A 15 -4.18 17.38 3.22
C SER A 15 -3.80 17.37 4.70
N CYS A 16 -3.15 16.28 5.12
CA CYS A 16 -2.63 16.13 6.48
C CYS A 16 -1.55 17.17 6.81
N HIS A 17 -0.79 17.63 5.80
CA HIS A 17 0.17 18.72 5.95
C HIS A 17 -0.51 20.04 6.36
N LYS A 18 -1.64 20.38 5.73
CA LYS A 18 -2.41 21.60 6.05
C LYS A 18 -3.04 21.52 7.45
N MET A 19 -3.49 20.33 7.87
CA MET A 19 -3.98 20.11 9.24
C MET A 19 -2.87 20.29 10.27
N ARG A 20 -1.67 19.77 10.01
CA ARG A 20 -0.50 19.95 10.86
C ARG A 20 -0.04 21.40 10.95
N GLY A 21 -0.05 22.13 9.84
CA GLY A 21 0.25 23.57 9.81
C GLY A 21 -0.70 24.43 10.66
N LYS A 22 -1.88 23.89 11.02
CA LYS A 22 -2.84 24.50 11.94
C LYS A 22 -2.68 24.06 13.40
N GLY A 23 -1.69 23.22 13.72
CA GLY A 23 -1.45 22.73 15.07
C GLY A 23 -2.45 21.67 15.57
N ILE A 24 -3.17 21.00 14.66
CA ILE A 24 -4.11 19.92 15.02
C ILE A 24 -3.31 18.71 15.52
N SER A 25 -3.76 18.07 16.61
CA SER A 25 -3.14 16.83 17.13
C SER A 25 -3.43 15.63 16.21
N TYR A 26 -2.66 14.55 16.32
CA TYR A 26 -2.87 13.37 15.48
C TYR A 26 -4.25 12.75 15.71
N GLU A 27 -4.68 12.63 16.96
CA GLU A 27 -5.98 12.08 17.35
C GLU A 27 -7.12 12.88 16.72
N ASN A 28 -7.01 14.22 16.74
CA ASN A 28 -7.99 15.09 16.11
C ASN A 28 -7.94 15.05 14.58
N MET A 29 -6.77 14.81 13.98
CA MET A 29 -6.70 14.60 12.53
C MET A 29 -7.46 13.34 12.12
N THR A 30 -7.33 12.25 12.89
CA THR A 30 -8.03 10.99 12.61
C THR A 30 -9.54 11.18 12.65
N VAL A 31 -10.05 11.86 13.68
CA VAL A 31 -11.48 12.21 13.78
C VAL A 31 -11.95 13.08 12.60
N ILE A 32 -11.14 14.06 12.18
CA ILE A 32 -11.48 14.92 11.03
C ILE A 32 -11.57 14.11 9.73
N VAL A 33 -10.63 13.20 9.49
CA VAL A 33 -10.61 12.35 8.30
C VAL A 33 -11.82 11.41 8.31
N GLN A 34 -12.13 10.77 9.45
CA GLN A 34 -13.32 9.92 9.59
C GLN A 34 -14.61 10.69 9.27
N ASN A 35 -14.84 11.82 9.94
CA ASN A 35 -16.03 12.65 9.73
C ASN A 35 -16.15 13.11 8.27
N TYR A 36 -15.03 13.42 7.63
CA TYR A 36 -15.02 13.81 6.22
C TYR A 36 -15.46 12.66 5.31
N VAL A 37 -14.93 11.45 5.50
CA VAL A 37 -15.32 10.26 4.75
C VAL A 37 -16.79 9.91 4.98
N GLU A 38 -17.25 9.94 6.22
CA GLU A 38 -18.67 9.74 6.55
C GLU A 38 -19.56 10.77 5.85
N SER A 39 -19.15 12.04 5.82
CA SER A 39 -19.90 13.09 5.12
C SER A 39 -19.95 12.84 3.61
N LEU A 40 -18.88 12.30 3.02
CA LEU A 40 -18.83 11.94 1.60
C LEU A 40 -19.77 10.77 1.29
N MET A 41 -19.75 9.71 2.09
CA MET A 41 -20.64 8.56 1.94
C MET A 41 -22.11 8.96 2.07
N ASN A 42 -22.45 9.84 3.01
CA ASN A 42 -23.82 10.33 3.21
C ASN A 42 -24.28 11.24 2.06
N LYS A 43 -23.38 12.10 1.55
CA LYS A 43 -23.71 13.05 0.48
C LYS A 43 -23.77 12.40 -0.90
N TYR A 44 -22.96 11.38 -1.12
CA TYR A 44 -22.79 10.71 -2.40
C TYR A 44 -22.93 9.19 -2.21
N PRO A 45 -24.14 8.62 -2.27
CA PRO A 45 -24.38 7.21 -1.93
C PRO A 45 -23.54 6.19 -2.71
N TYR A 46 -23.09 6.54 -3.92
CA TYR A 46 -22.19 5.72 -4.73
C TYR A 46 -20.78 5.55 -4.12
N TRP A 47 -20.37 6.42 -3.19
CA TRP A 47 -19.12 6.27 -2.42
C TRP A 47 -19.17 5.08 -1.46
N ASN A 48 -20.35 4.58 -1.11
CA ASN A 48 -20.51 3.41 -0.24
C ASN A 48 -20.61 2.08 -1.02
N ARG A 49 -20.44 2.09 -2.35
CA ARG A 49 -20.73 0.91 -3.19
C ARG A 49 -19.81 -0.29 -2.96
N THR A 50 -18.58 -0.04 -2.52
CA THR A 50 -17.55 -1.08 -2.27
C THR A 50 -17.09 -1.14 -0.82
N LEU A 51 -17.73 -0.39 0.09
CA LEU A 51 -17.25 -0.17 1.45
C LEU A 51 -15.80 0.36 1.51
N GLY A 52 -15.33 1.03 0.43
CA GLY A 52 -14.01 1.64 0.36
C GLY A 52 -12.96 0.88 -0.46
N ALA A 53 -13.25 -0.29 -1.01
CA ALA A 53 -12.27 -1.09 -1.74
C ALA A 53 -11.68 -0.39 -3.00
N ASP A 54 -12.42 0.55 -3.57
CA ASP A 54 -12.03 1.37 -4.74
C ASP A 54 -11.67 2.82 -4.38
N HIS A 55 -11.52 3.15 -3.08
CA HIS A 55 -11.19 4.48 -2.60
C HIS A 55 -9.74 4.56 -2.09
N PHE A 56 -9.04 5.65 -2.38
CA PHE A 56 -7.64 5.81 -1.95
C PHE A 56 -7.29 7.24 -1.53
N PHE A 57 -6.30 7.36 -0.65
CA PHE A 57 -5.68 8.63 -0.23
C PHE A 57 -4.26 8.75 -0.75
N VAL A 58 -3.82 9.99 -0.95
CA VAL A 58 -2.41 10.34 -1.18
C VAL A 58 -1.92 11.12 0.03
N THR A 59 -0.94 10.58 0.74
CA THR A 59 -0.37 11.23 1.94
C THR A 59 1.15 11.26 1.87
N CYS A 60 1.77 12.28 2.48
CA CYS A 60 3.19 12.55 2.26
C CYS A 60 4.16 12.02 3.32
N HIS A 61 3.75 11.62 4.53
CA HIS A 61 4.65 11.12 5.59
C HIS A 61 3.86 10.32 6.66
N ASP A 62 4.52 9.94 7.76
CA ASP A 62 3.95 9.31 8.97
C ASP A 62 2.70 10.03 9.52
N VAL A 63 2.60 11.35 9.31
CA VAL A 63 1.43 12.16 9.65
C VAL A 63 0.17 11.66 8.95
N GLY A 64 0.28 11.31 7.67
CA GLY A 64 -0.84 10.80 6.89
C GLY A 64 -1.23 9.39 7.29
N MET A 65 -0.26 8.55 7.66
CA MET A 65 -0.52 7.21 8.22
C MET A 65 -1.33 7.30 9.50
N ARG A 66 -0.96 8.18 10.43
CA ARG A 66 -1.70 8.37 11.70
C ARG A 66 -3.08 8.97 11.46
N ALA A 67 -3.17 10.02 10.65
CA ALA A 67 -4.44 10.70 10.37
C ALA A 67 -5.46 9.81 9.65
N THR A 68 -5.06 8.71 9.02
CA THR A 68 -5.96 7.77 8.34
C THR A 68 -5.97 6.39 9.00
N GLU A 69 -5.47 6.24 10.22
CA GLU A 69 -5.31 4.92 10.85
C GLU A 69 -6.65 4.25 11.16
N ASP A 70 -7.66 5.04 11.54
CA ASP A 70 -9.01 4.57 11.82
C ASP A 70 -9.95 4.71 10.61
N VAL A 71 -9.38 4.89 9.41
CA VAL A 71 -10.11 4.85 8.15
C VAL A 71 -9.61 3.66 7.35
N ALA A 72 -10.46 2.65 7.19
CA ALA A 72 -10.15 1.40 6.52
C ALA A 72 -10.01 1.59 5.00
N LEU A 73 -8.92 2.22 4.55
CA LEU A 73 -8.65 2.47 3.13
C LEU A 73 -7.17 2.32 2.78
N PRO A 74 -6.84 1.69 1.64
CA PRO A 74 -5.45 1.51 1.22
C PRO A 74 -4.82 2.84 0.78
N GLN A 75 -3.66 3.19 1.35
CA GLN A 75 -2.83 4.29 0.83
C GLN A 75 -2.05 3.82 -0.40
N VAL A 76 -2.21 4.52 -1.52
CA VAL A 76 -1.58 4.17 -2.80
C VAL A 76 -0.74 5.33 -3.32
N LEU A 77 0.52 5.05 -3.69
CA LEU A 77 1.35 5.98 -4.46
C LEU A 77 0.96 5.83 -5.94
N GLN A 78 0.28 6.83 -6.50
CA GLN A 78 -0.08 6.88 -7.93
C GLN A 78 0.56 8.08 -8.64
N PRO A 79 0.83 7.97 -9.96
CA PRO A 79 0.51 6.83 -10.84
C PRO A 79 1.41 5.60 -10.60
N PHE A 80 0.86 4.39 -10.78
CA PHE A 80 1.67 3.17 -10.81
C PHE A 80 2.64 3.24 -11.99
N ALA A 81 3.90 2.86 -11.77
CA ALA A 81 4.92 2.95 -12.83
C ALA A 81 4.76 1.88 -13.92
N LEU A 82 3.99 0.83 -13.66
CA LEU A 82 3.75 -0.31 -14.55
C LEU A 82 2.23 -0.64 -14.61
N PRO A 83 1.73 -1.24 -15.70
CA PRO A 83 0.30 -1.56 -15.87
C PRO A 83 -0.23 -2.57 -14.83
N ALA A 84 -1.52 -2.85 -14.80
CA ALA A 84 -2.02 -3.91 -13.92
C ALA A 84 -1.47 -5.29 -14.37
N GLY A 85 -1.24 -6.18 -13.40
CA GLY A 85 -0.93 -7.59 -13.64
C GLY A 85 -2.15 -8.37 -14.13
N GLY A 86 -1.91 -9.42 -14.91
CA GLY A 86 -2.95 -10.37 -15.31
C GLY A 86 -2.99 -11.60 -14.40
N ASN A 87 -3.93 -12.51 -14.69
CA ASN A 87 -4.02 -13.81 -14.00
C ASN A 87 -3.01 -14.82 -14.59
N ASP A 88 -1.74 -14.42 -14.67
CA ASP A 88 -0.66 -15.07 -15.41
C ASP A 88 0.21 -15.98 -14.53
N ILE A 89 -0.44 -16.81 -13.70
CA ILE A 89 0.22 -17.66 -12.69
C ILE A 89 1.37 -18.50 -13.28
N GLU A 90 1.19 -18.99 -14.50
CA GLU A 90 2.19 -19.81 -15.23
C GLU A 90 3.48 -19.04 -15.56
N ASN A 91 3.41 -17.71 -15.68
CA ASN A 91 4.56 -16.85 -16.00
C ASN A 91 5.35 -16.41 -14.75
N ARG A 92 4.86 -16.76 -13.54
CA ARG A 92 5.46 -16.35 -12.26
C ARG A 92 6.54 -17.34 -11.83
N THR A 93 7.79 -16.94 -12.01
CA THR A 93 8.99 -17.77 -11.79
C THR A 93 9.46 -17.86 -10.34
N SER A 94 9.06 -16.94 -9.46
CA SER A 94 9.44 -16.94 -8.03
C SER A 94 8.24 -17.26 -7.16
N LEU A 95 8.46 -18.05 -6.10
CA LEU A 95 7.42 -18.41 -5.14
C LEU A 95 7.03 -17.19 -4.31
N GLY A 96 8.01 -16.47 -3.74
CA GLY A 96 7.74 -15.36 -2.84
C GLY A 96 8.70 -14.18 -3.00
N PHE A 97 8.25 -12.97 -2.75
CA PHE A 97 9.06 -11.75 -2.87
C PHE A 97 8.93 -10.89 -1.63
N TRP A 98 10.06 -10.47 -1.09
CA TRP A 98 10.14 -9.43 -0.09
C TRP A 98 11.32 -8.50 -0.40
N ALA A 99 11.09 -7.19 -0.35
CA ALA A 99 12.18 -6.23 -0.27
C ALA A 99 12.04 -5.32 0.94
N GLY A 100 13.10 -4.99 1.67
CA GLY A 100 13.00 -4.06 2.80
C GLY A 100 14.20 -4.05 3.72
N HIS A 101 14.31 -3.01 4.55
CA HIS A 101 15.36 -2.92 5.56
C HIS A 101 15.09 -3.86 6.73
N ARG A 102 16.17 -4.40 7.32
CA ARG A 102 16.17 -5.16 8.58
C ARG A 102 15.98 -4.23 9.80
N ASN A 103 14.87 -3.50 9.85
CA ASN A 103 14.59 -2.48 10.87
C ASN A 103 13.56 -2.91 11.93
N SER A 104 13.18 -4.20 11.96
CA SER A 104 12.35 -4.82 12.99
C SER A 104 12.86 -6.22 13.29
N LYS A 105 12.55 -6.75 14.49
CA LYS A 105 12.95 -8.10 14.91
C LYS A 105 12.54 -9.16 13.88
N ILE A 106 11.27 -9.12 13.43
CA ILE A 106 10.76 -10.04 12.42
C ILE A 106 11.46 -9.90 11.07
N ARG A 107 11.81 -8.69 10.63
CA ARG A 107 12.55 -8.45 9.38
C ARG A 107 13.98 -8.95 9.42
N VAL A 108 14.62 -8.89 10.59
CA VAL A 108 15.96 -9.47 10.81
C VAL A 108 15.89 -10.98 10.71
N ILE A 109 14.95 -11.61 11.43
CA ILE A 109 14.78 -13.07 11.43
C ILE A 109 14.42 -13.56 10.03
N LEU A 110 13.44 -12.93 9.38
CA LEU A 110 13.00 -13.31 8.05
C LEU A 110 14.13 -13.20 7.03
N ALA A 111 14.94 -12.14 7.10
CA ALA A 111 16.13 -12.03 6.25
C ALA A 111 17.11 -13.18 6.50
N LEU A 112 17.42 -13.49 7.76
CA LEU A 112 18.36 -14.57 8.10
C LEU A 112 17.87 -15.95 7.65
N VAL A 113 16.57 -16.21 7.73
CA VAL A 113 15.99 -17.52 7.40
C VAL A 113 15.78 -17.68 5.89
N LEU A 114 15.37 -16.61 5.20
CA LEU A 114 14.94 -16.70 3.80
C LEU A 114 15.97 -16.19 2.78
N GLU A 115 17.07 -15.53 3.18
CA GLU A 115 18.01 -14.92 2.22
C GLU A 115 18.72 -15.90 1.28
N ASN A 116 18.85 -17.16 1.68
CA ASN A 116 19.49 -18.21 0.89
C ASN A 116 18.51 -19.16 0.20
N ASP A 117 17.20 -18.86 0.26
CA ASP A 117 16.18 -19.68 -0.37
C ASP A 117 16.16 -19.42 -1.88
N THR A 118 16.25 -20.48 -2.69
CA THR A 118 16.32 -20.36 -4.16
C THR A 118 14.96 -20.12 -4.81
N GLU A 119 13.85 -20.34 -4.10
CA GLU A 119 12.49 -20.10 -4.59
C GLU A 119 12.00 -18.68 -4.25
N LEU A 120 12.61 -18.05 -3.25
CA LEU A 120 12.23 -16.72 -2.75
C LEU A 120 13.17 -15.62 -3.25
N ASP A 121 12.60 -14.55 -3.80
CA ASP A 121 13.33 -13.33 -4.12
C ASP A 121 13.37 -12.39 -2.90
N ILE A 122 14.47 -12.47 -2.13
CA ILE A 122 14.68 -11.67 -0.93
C ILE A 122 15.65 -10.52 -1.21
N SER A 123 15.15 -9.28 -1.18
CA SER A 123 15.94 -8.06 -1.37
C SER A 123 16.01 -7.23 -0.09
N ASN A 124 16.94 -7.61 0.79
CA ASN A 124 17.07 -7.03 2.13
C ASN A 124 18.04 -5.83 2.22
N ASN A 125 18.54 -5.35 1.07
CA ASN A 125 19.44 -4.20 0.93
C ASN A 125 18.71 -2.94 0.43
N ARG A 126 19.30 -1.76 0.62
CA ARG A 126 18.72 -0.47 0.18
C ARG A 126 18.62 -0.46 -1.35
N ILE A 127 17.41 -0.65 -1.90
CA ILE A 127 17.16 -0.46 -3.33
C ILE A 127 17.33 1.04 -3.66
N ASN A 128 18.24 1.37 -4.57
CA ASN A 128 18.38 2.74 -5.07
C ASN A 128 17.06 3.17 -5.73
N ARG A 129 16.41 4.21 -5.22
CA ARG A 129 15.06 4.62 -5.66
C ARG A 129 15.01 5.12 -7.10
N ALA A 130 16.11 5.64 -7.66
CA ALA A 130 16.11 6.24 -9.00
C ALA A 130 16.14 5.18 -10.12
N THR A 131 16.99 4.16 -10.01
CA THR A 131 17.09 3.06 -10.98
C THR A 131 16.28 1.83 -10.56
N GLY A 132 16.00 1.68 -9.26
CA GLY A 132 15.38 0.51 -8.69
C GLY A 132 13.86 0.55 -8.60
N HIS A 133 13.18 1.68 -8.83
CA HIS A 133 11.71 1.73 -8.72
C HIS A 133 11.02 0.84 -9.77
N LEU A 134 11.41 0.98 -11.04
CA LEU A 134 10.93 0.12 -12.13
C LEU A 134 11.36 -1.34 -11.95
N VAL A 135 12.60 -1.57 -11.50
CA VAL A 135 13.12 -2.93 -11.24
C VAL A 135 12.39 -3.61 -10.08
N TYR A 136 12.07 -2.85 -9.03
CA TYR A 136 11.30 -3.30 -7.88
C TYR A 136 9.88 -3.68 -8.28
N HIS A 137 9.17 -2.82 -9.02
CA HIS A 137 7.81 -3.11 -9.47
C HIS A 137 7.75 -4.30 -10.43
N LYS A 138 8.76 -4.50 -11.29
CA LYS A 138 8.84 -5.68 -12.17
C LYS A 138 8.90 -7.02 -11.41
N ARG A 139 9.43 -7.04 -10.18
CA ARG A 139 9.50 -8.28 -9.38
C ARG A 139 8.12 -8.79 -8.97
N PHE A 140 7.16 -7.90 -8.74
CA PHE A 140 5.79 -8.29 -8.39
C PHE A 140 5.10 -9.13 -9.48
N TYR A 141 5.36 -8.88 -10.76
CA TYR A 141 4.81 -9.70 -11.86
C TYR A 141 5.40 -11.11 -11.92
N ARG A 142 6.60 -11.31 -11.40
CA ARG A 142 7.30 -12.59 -11.51
C ARG A 142 7.07 -13.48 -10.29
N THR A 143 6.31 -13.01 -9.31
CA THR A 143 6.19 -13.66 -8.01
C THR A 143 4.76 -14.06 -7.71
N LYS A 144 4.57 -15.27 -7.16
CA LYS A 144 3.26 -15.79 -6.75
C LYS A 144 2.77 -15.15 -5.43
N PHE A 145 3.62 -15.10 -4.42
CA PHE A 145 3.30 -14.55 -3.09
C PHE A 145 4.10 -13.29 -2.74
N CYS A 146 3.44 -12.25 -2.25
CA CYS A 146 4.08 -11.03 -1.77
C CYS A 146 4.17 -11.04 -0.25
N ILE A 147 5.39 -11.13 0.27
CA ILE A 147 5.68 -11.27 1.70
C ILE A 147 5.86 -9.89 2.32
N CYS A 148 5.08 -9.59 3.34
CA CYS A 148 5.09 -8.30 4.03
C CYS A 148 5.25 -8.47 5.54
N PRO A 149 6.49 -8.57 6.05
CA PRO A 149 6.75 -8.62 7.49
C PRO A 149 6.55 -7.25 8.15
N GLY A 150 5.89 -7.27 9.31
CA GLY A 150 5.65 -6.08 10.12
C GLY A 150 6.93 -5.29 10.48
N GLY A 151 6.84 -3.96 10.55
CA GLY A 151 7.94 -3.10 10.95
C GLY A 151 7.69 -1.63 10.62
N SER A 152 8.58 -0.74 11.09
CA SER A 152 8.43 0.69 10.81
C SER A 152 8.58 0.98 9.30
N GLN A 153 7.72 1.89 8.82
CA GLN A 153 7.71 2.55 7.50
C GLN A 153 7.00 1.92 6.29
N VAL A 154 6.52 0.68 6.22
CA VAL A 154 5.88 0.24 4.96
C VAL A 154 4.95 -0.97 5.14
N ASN A 155 3.63 -0.77 5.12
CA ASN A 155 2.66 -1.86 4.99
C ASN A 155 1.63 -1.56 3.88
N SER A 156 1.08 -0.35 3.84
CA SER A 156 -0.04 0.03 2.96
C SER A 156 0.29 0.02 1.46
N ALA A 157 1.45 0.55 1.05
CA ALA A 157 1.84 0.55 -0.37
C ALA A 157 2.02 -0.86 -0.97
N ARG A 158 2.37 -1.85 -0.15
CA ARG A 158 2.64 -3.22 -0.64
C ARG A 158 1.38 -4.02 -0.87
N VAL A 159 0.35 -3.78 -0.05
CA VAL A 159 -1.00 -4.33 -0.25
C VAL A 159 -1.57 -3.83 -1.58
N ALA A 160 -1.42 -2.53 -1.85
CA ALA A 160 -1.83 -1.94 -3.13
C ALA A 160 -1.04 -2.52 -4.32
N TYR A 161 0.28 -2.69 -4.20
CA TYR A 161 1.08 -3.34 -5.22
C TYR A 161 0.71 -4.80 -5.44
N SER A 162 0.32 -5.54 -4.39
CA SER A 162 -0.11 -6.93 -4.55
C SER A 162 -1.42 -7.06 -5.31
N PHE A 163 -2.38 -6.18 -5.06
CA PHE A 163 -3.61 -6.14 -5.85
C PHE A 163 -3.33 -5.71 -7.29
N HIS A 164 -2.60 -4.61 -7.48
CA HIS A 164 -2.35 -4.04 -8.80
C HIS A 164 -1.52 -4.97 -9.69
N TYR A 165 -0.51 -5.67 -9.15
CA TYR A 165 0.34 -6.60 -9.91
C TYR A 165 -0.06 -8.08 -9.78
N GLY A 166 -1.13 -8.39 -9.04
CA GLY A 166 -1.77 -9.71 -8.99
C GLY A 166 -1.05 -10.80 -8.19
N CYS A 167 -0.17 -10.45 -7.24
CA CYS A 167 0.44 -11.45 -6.33
C CYS A 167 -0.42 -11.64 -5.07
N ILE A 168 -0.41 -12.85 -4.49
CA ILE A 168 -1.16 -13.17 -3.28
C ILE A 168 -0.43 -12.58 -2.07
N PHE A 169 -1.12 -11.73 -1.31
CA PHE A 169 -0.55 -11.08 -0.14
C PHE A 169 -0.43 -12.06 1.04
N SER A 170 0.77 -12.16 1.63
CA SER A 170 1.02 -12.92 2.85
C SER A 170 1.64 -12.02 3.92
N TYR A 171 0.97 -11.91 5.06
CA TYR A 171 1.34 -11.04 6.18
C TYR A 171 1.79 -11.86 7.38
N TYR A 172 2.93 -11.50 7.97
CA TYR A 172 3.51 -12.19 9.11
C TYR A 172 3.56 -11.26 10.33
N TRP A 173 3.08 -11.76 11.47
CA TRP A 173 3.18 -11.13 12.79
C TRP A 173 4.05 -11.98 13.72
N SER A 174 4.86 -11.34 14.57
CA SER A 174 5.50 -11.96 15.73
C SER A 174 5.55 -10.96 16.88
#